data_AF-A0A965NXI6-F1
#
_entry.id   AF-A0A965NXI6-F1
#
_cell.length_a   1.000
_cell.length_b   1.000
_cell.length_c   1.000
_cell.angle_alpha   90.00
_cell.angle_beta   90.00
_cell.angle_gamma   90.00
#
_symmetry.space_group_name_H-M   'P 1'
#
loop_
_entity.id
_entity.type
_entity.pdbx_description
1 polymer ?
#
loop_
_entity_poly.entity_id
_entity_poly.type
_entity_poly.pdbx_seq_one_letter_code
_entity_poly.pdbx_strand_id
1 'polypeptide(L)'
;MANFDGKPGFSYGRGIARPTTAEMDQGLRAGALALTPFGQAIYTSPLRWVIMLSPLGFIFFMGSRMPHMSAASARNMFFAFSAVMGLSLSSVLLIFTGVSVARVFFITAAAFGGLSLYGYTTGRDLSAFGSFLVMGVWGLIIAGLVNLFLQSTGLQFALSILSVLIFAGLTAWDTQMIREMYFESDGYEAAQKKSVFGALTLYLDFINMFQSLLFLFGDRND
;
A
#
# COMPACT_ATOMS: atom_id res chain seq x y z
N MET A 1 47.30 -60.76 -38.72
CA MET A 1 46.83 -60.54 -37.33
C MET A 1 47.35 -59.19 -36.86
N ALA A 2 46.49 -58.19 -36.77
CA ALA A 2 46.64 -57.02 -35.89
C ALA A 2 45.30 -56.27 -35.89
N ASN A 3 44.74 -56.13 -34.70
CA ASN A 3 43.40 -55.63 -34.41
C ASN A 3 43.25 -54.14 -34.71
N PHE A 4 42.18 -53.79 -35.42
CA PHE A 4 41.59 -52.45 -35.41
C PHE A 4 40.52 -52.42 -34.32
N ASP A 5 40.81 -51.84 -33.17
CA ASP A 5 39.77 -51.40 -32.24
C ASP A 5 40.25 -50.20 -31.41
N GLY A 6 39.41 -49.19 -31.28
CA GLY A 6 39.73 -47.97 -30.55
C GLY A 6 39.19 -46.69 -31.17
N LYS A 7 37.86 -46.57 -31.34
CA LYS A 7 37.20 -45.25 -31.34
C LYS A 7 36.12 -45.23 -30.26
N PRO A 8 36.18 -44.31 -29.26
CA PRO A 8 35.12 -44.17 -28.29
C PRO A 8 33.87 -43.60 -28.95
N GLY A 9 32.77 -44.35 -28.88
CA GLY A 9 31.45 -43.89 -29.32
C GLY A 9 30.93 -42.78 -28.39
N PHE A 10 30.64 -41.62 -28.95
CA PHE A 10 29.90 -40.57 -28.25
C PHE A 10 28.43 -40.99 -28.15
N SER A 11 28.02 -41.41 -26.96
CA SER A 11 26.62 -41.70 -26.64
C SER A 11 25.83 -40.40 -26.47
N TYR A 12 25.25 -39.88 -27.56
CA TYR A 12 24.21 -38.84 -27.50
C TYR A 12 22.89 -39.49 -27.08
N GLY A 13 22.72 -39.66 -25.77
CA GLY A 13 21.55 -40.35 -25.22
C GLY A 13 21.27 -39.94 -23.80
N ARG A 14 20.86 -38.69 -23.59
CA ARG A 14 20.05 -38.34 -22.42
C ARG A 14 18.83 -37.59 -22.93
N GLY A 15 17.73 -38.32 -23.08
CA GLY A 15 16.44 -37.75 -23.41
C GLY A 15 16.07 -36.74 -22.35
N ILE A 16 16.24 -35.46 -22.67
CA ILE A 16 15.50 -34.38 -22.03
C ILE A 16 14.06 -34.60 -22.48
N ALA A 17 13.29 -35.34 -21.68
CA ALA A 17 11.87 -35.50 -21.90
C ALA A 17 11.27 -34.11 -22.06
N ARG A 18 10.56 -33.87 -23.16
CA ARG A 18 9.77 -32.65 -23.30
C ARG A 18 8.78 -32.64 -22.14
N PRO A 19 8.74 -31.59 -21.32
CA PRO A 19 7.82 -31.53 -20.20
C PRO A 19 6.41 -31.77 -20.72
N THR A 20 5.70 -32.68 -20.09
CA THR A 20 4.32 -33.01 -20.43
C THR A 20 3.44 -31.78 -20.25
N THR A 21 2.30 -31.70 -20.94
CA THR A 21 1.35 -30.58 -20.77
C THR A 21 0.92 -30.41 -19.30
N ALA A 22 0.89 -31.50 -18.53
CA ALA A 22 0.65 -31.48 -17.10
C ALA A 22 1.80 -30.84 -16.30
N GLU A 23 3.07 -31.17 -16.60
CA GLU A 23 4.25 -30.55 -15.98
C GLU A 23 4.42 -29.08 -16.40
N MET A 24 4.04 -28.74 -17.63
CA MET A 24 3.99 -27.35 -18.11
C MET A 24 2.87 -26.57 -17.41
N ASP A 25 1.69 -27.17 -17.19
CA ASP A 25 0.60 -26.55 -16.42
C ASP A 25 0.96 -26.42 -14.92
N GLN A 26 1.68 -27.40 -14.37
CA GLN A 26 2.18 -27.36 -12.99
C GLN A 26 3.29 -26.31 -12.82
N GLY A 27 4.18 -26.16 -13.80
CA GLY A 27 5.21 -25.11 -13.84
C GLY A 27 4.62 -23.71 -14.03
N LEU A 28 3.56 -23.59 -14.85
CA LEU A 28 2.80 -22.35 -15.03
C LEU A 28 2.03 -21.98 -13.74
N ARG A 29 1.49 -22.97 -13.03
CA ARG A 29 0.86 -22.80 -11.72
C ARG A 29 1.87 -22.57 -10.59
N ALA A 30 3.11 -23.03 -10.73
CA ALA A 30 4.19 -22.74 -9.80
C ALA A 30 4.75 -21.32 -9.98
N GLY A 31 4.63 -20.73 -11.18
CA GLY A 31 4.91 -19.31 -11.46
C GLY A 31 3.77 -18.38 -11.02
N ALA A 32 2.52 -18.84 -11.06
CA ALA A 32 1.38 -18.13 -10.52
C ALA A 32 1.39 -18.19 -8.98
N LEU A 33 1.95 -17.17 -8.32
CA LEU A 33 1.90 -16.90 -6.87
C LEU A 33 1.43 -18.10 -6.05
N ALA A 34 2.36 -18.96 -5.59
CA ALA A 34 2.03 -20.08 -4.72
C ALA A 34 1.50 -19.56 -3.37
N LEU A 35 0.22 -19.17 -3.35
CA LEU A 35 -0.46 -18.67 -2.18
C LEU A 35 -0.49 -19.81 -1.16
N THR A 36 -0.16 -19.49 0.09
CA THR A 36 -0.34 -20.43 1.19
C THR A 36 -1.81 -20.87 1.24
N PRO A 37 -2.15 -22.03 1.84
CA PRO A 37 -3.54 -22.44 2.02
C PRO A 37 -4.41 -21.36 2.69
N PHE A 38 -3.81 -20.58 3.59
CA PHE A 38 -4.41 -19.40 4.20
C PHE A 38 -4.65 -18.25 3.20
N GLY A 39 -3.65 -17.93 2.36
CA GLY A 39 -3.78 -16.94 1.29
C GLY A 39 -4.85 -17.31 0.26
N GLN A 40 -4.94 -18.59 -0.10
CA GLN A 40 -6.01 -19.09 -0.97
C GLN A 40 -7.38 -18.87 -0.35
N ALA A 41 -7.58 -19.25 0.91
CA ALA A 41 -8.86 -19.10 1.61
C ALA A 41 -9.32 -17.62 1.69
N ILE A 42 -8.37 -16.68 1.79
CA ILE A 42 -8.67 -15.26 1.90
C ILE A 42 -8.91 -14.60 0.54
N TYR A 43 -8.00 -14.80 -0.43
CA TYR A 43 -8.01 -14.01 -1.67
C TYR A 43 -8.87 -14.61 -2.79
N THR A 44 -9.24 -15.89 -2.70
CA THR A 44 -10.15 -16.53 -3.67
C THR A 44 -11.62 -16.52 -3.23
N SER A 45 -11.91 -16.23 -1.96
CA SER A 45 -13.27 -16.17 -1.44
C SER A 45 -13.86 -14.75 -1.49
N PRO A 46 -15.19 -14.57 -1.32
CA PRO A 46 -15.81 -13.26 -1.20
C PRO A 46 -15.24 -12.41 -0.05
N LEU A 47 -14.53 -13.02 0.91
CA LEU A 47 -13.85 -12.35 2.02
C LEU A 47 -12.84 -11.29 1.54
N ARG A 48 -12.28 -11.45 0.34
CA ARG A 48 -11.38 -10.47 -0.27
C ARG A 48 -12.00 -9.06 -0.35
N TRP A 49 -13.30 -8.97 -0.65
CA TRP A 49 -13.99 -7.68 -0.77
C TRP A 49 -14.18 -7.02 0.59
N VAL A 50 -14.46 -7.82 1.61
CA VAL A 50 -14.56 -7.34 3.00
C VAL A 50 -13.21 -6.77 3.44
N ILE A 51 -12.11 -7.48 3.18
CA ILE A 51 -10.76 -7.06 3.56
C ILE A 51 -10.28 -5.84 2.75
N MET A 52 -10.64 -5.76 1.46
CA MET A 52 -10.26 -4.62 0.63
C MET A 52 -11.01 -3.34 1.02
N LEU A 53 -12.30 -3.46 1.38
CA LEU A 53 -13.13 -2.32 1.77
C LEU A 53 -13.10 -2.00 3.27
N SER A 54 -12.57 -2.90 4.11
CA SER A 54 -12.54 -2.69 5.56
C SER A 54 -11.79 -1.45 6.02
N PRO A 55 -10.65 -1.03 5.43
CA PRO A 55 -9.99 0.20 5.84
C PRO A 55 -10.86 1.44 5.64
N LEU A 56 -11.62 1.49 4.55
CA LEU A 56 -12.56 2.57 4.25
C LEU A 56 -13.68 2.62 5.30
N GLY A 57 -14.26 1.48 5.66
CA GLY A 57 -15.23 1.38 6.75
C GLY A 57 -14.66 1.84 8.11
N PHE A 58 -13.40 1.48 8.40
CA PHE A 58 -12.70 1.93 9.60
C PHE A 58 -12.52 3.44 9.65
N ILE A 59 -12.18 4.09 8.54
CA ILE A 59 -12.01 5.55 8.47
C ILE A 59 -13.32 6.25 8.85
N PHE A 60 -14.46 5.83 8.29
CA PHE A 60 -15.77 6.41 8.65
C PHE A 60 -16.14 6.15 10.11
N PHE A 61 -15.88 4.94 10.60
CA PHE A 61 -16.16 4.58 11.99
C PHE A 61 -15.30 5.38 12.98
N MET A 62 -13.99 5.46 12.74
CA MET A 62 -13.06 6.21 13.58
C MET A 62 -13.35 7.70 13.53
N GLY A 63 -13.66 8.27 12.36
CA GLY A 63 -14.00 9.69 12.22
C GLY A 63 -15.18 10.11 13.10
N SER A 64 -16.21 9.26 13.20
CA SER A 64 -17.38 9.55 14.05
C SER A 64 -17.20 9.21 15.53
N ARG A 65 -16.38 8.21 15.87
CA ARG A 65 -16.23 7.71 17.25
C ARG A 65 -15.05 8.29 18.02
N MET A 66 -13.97 8.65 17.35
CA MET A 66 -12.74 9.12 18.00
C MET A 66 -12.93 10.34 18.92
N PRO A 67 -13.81 11.32 18.62
CA PRO A 67 -14.06 12.43 19.56
C PRO A 67 -14.55 11.97 20.93
N HIS A 68 -15.32 10.88 20.97
CA HIS A 68 -15.99 10.34 22.16
C HIS A 68 -15.22 9.20 22.84
N MET A 69 -14.01 8.87 22.37
CA MET A 69 -13.18 7.81 22.92
C MET A 69 -12.19 8.32 23.97
N SER A 70 -11.87 7.47 24.94
CA SER A 70 -10.65 7.63 25.75
C SER A 70 -9.41 7.44 24.90
N ALA A 71 -8.28 8.00 25.33
CA ALA A 71 -7.00 7.86 24.66
C ALA A 71 -6.58 6.39 24.50
N ALA A 72 -6.81 5.57 25.52
CA ALA A 72 -6.54 4.13 25.46
C ALA A 72 -7.41 3.43 24.40
N SER A 73 -8.69 3.79 24.30
CA SER A 73 -9.60 3.23 23.29
C SER A 73 -9.18 3.65 21.88
N ALA A 74 -8.83 4.92 21.69
CA ALA A 74 -8.34 5.44 20.41
C ALA A 74 -7.05 4.72 19.97
N ARG A 75 -6.10 4.51 20.89
CA ARG A 75 -4.86 3.77 20.64
C ARG A 75 -5.10 2.33 20.22
N ASN A 76 -5.97 1.62 20.94
CA ASN A 76 -6.32 0.24 20.61
C ASN A 76 -7.01 0.16 19.24
N MET A 77 -7.88 1.13 18.93
CA MET A 77 -8.52 1.23 17.62
C MET A 77 -7.51 1.51 16.50
N PHE A 78 -6.50 2.35 16.75
CA PHE A 78 -5.41 2.58 15.80
C PHE A 78 -4.64 1.29 15.50
N PHE A 79 -4.29 0.48 16.51
CA PHE A 79 -3.63 -0.81 16.27
C PHE A 79 -4.51 -1.81 15.52
N ALA A 80 -5.81 -1.87 15.85
CA ALA A 80 -6.77 -2.69 15.11
C ALA A 80 -6.85 -2.25 13.65
N PHE A 81 -6.91 -0.93 13.42
CA PHE A 81 -6.90 -0.35 12.08
C PHE A 81 -5.62 -0.69 11.31
N SER A 82 -4.44 -0.54 11.90
CA SER A 82 -3.16 -0.88 11.27
C SER A 82 -3.10 -2.37 10.89
N ALA A 83 -3.60 -3.27 11.74
CA ALA A 83 -3.66 -4.70 11.42
C ALA A 83 -4.58 -4.99 10.23
N VAL A 84 -5.79 -4.41 10.21
CA VAL A 84 -6.74 -4.55 9.11
C VAL A 84 -6.19 -3.94 7.82
N MET A 85 -5.57 -2.78 7.89
CA MET A 85 -4.93 -2.13 6.74
C MET A 85 -3.75 -2.96 6.21
N GLY A 86 -2.96 -3.59 7.08
CA GLY A 86 -1.89 -4.51 6.66
C GLY A 86 -2.42 -5.74 5.92
N LEU A 87 -3.51 -6.34 6.39
CA LEU A 87 -4.20 -7.45 5.70
C LEU A 87 -4.81 -7.02 4.37
N SER A 88 -5.30 -5.78 4.29
CA SER A 88 -5.81 -5.20 3.05
C SER A 88 -4.68 -4.96 2.05
N LEU A 89 -3.58 -4.35 2.48
CA LEU A 89 -2.40 -4.09 1.67
C LEU A 89 -1.75 -5.35 1.13
N SER A 90 -1.66 -6.42 1.91
CA SER A 90 -1.04 -7.66 1.45
C SER A 90 -1.72 -8.21 0.18
N SER A 91 -3.02 -7.99 0.00
CA SER A 91 -3.72 -8.33 -1.26
C SER A 91 -3.18 -7.56 -2.48
N VAL A 92 -2.86 -6.28 -2.29
CA VAL A 92 -2.30 -5.41 -3.32
C VAL A 92 -0.83 -5.75 -3.57
N LEU A 93 -0.06 -5.97 -2.50
CA LEU A 93 1.37 -6.26 -2.57
C LEU A 93 1.67 -7.55 -3.35
N LEU A 94 0.78 -8.55 -3.29
CA LEU A 94 0.93 -9.80 -4.04
C LEU A 94 0.96 -9.60 -5.57
N ILE A 95 0.39 -8.50 -6.06
CA ILE A 95 0.40 -8.16 -7.50
C ILE A 95 1.80 -7.72 -7.95
N PHE A 96 2.64 -7.20 -7.04
CA PHE A 96 3.93 -6.59 -7.35
C PHE A 96 5.11 -7.45 -6.89
N THR A 97 6.25 -7.31 -7.56
CA THR A 97 7.48 -8.01 -7.15
C THR A 97 7.98 -7.50 -5.80
N GLY A 98 8.55 -8.37 -4.98
CA GLY A 98 9.09 -7.97 -3.66
C GLY A 98 10.16 -6.87 -3.75
N VAL A 99 10.98 -6.90 -4.81
CA VAL A 99 11.99 -5.86 -5.10
C VAL A 99 11.34 -4.51 -5.39
N SER A 100 10.28 -4.50 -6.19
CA SER A 100 9.48 -3.31 -6.49
C SER A 100 8.85 -2.73 -5.23
N VAL A 101 8.21 -3.57 -4.42
CA VAL A 101 7.60 -3.19 -3.15
C VAL A 101 8.62 -2.52 -2.23
N ALA A 102 9.78 -3.14 -2.02
CA ALA A 102 10.83 -2.60 -1.17
C ALA A 102 11.37 -1.26 -1.71
N ARG A 103 11.63 -1.17 -3.02
CA ARG A 103 12.11 0.06 -3.67
C ARG A 103 11.12 1.21 -3.47
N VAL A 104 9.85 0.98 -3.79
CA VAL A 104 8.81 2.00 -3.66
C VAL A 104 8.63 2.40 -2.20
N PHE A 105 8.66 1.45 -1.26
CA PHE A 105 8.56 1.73 0.17
C PHE A 105 9.64 2.72 0.63
N PHE A 106 10.90 2.50 0.26
CA PHE A 106 11.99 3.42 0.63
C PHE A 106 11.88 4.78 -0.07
N ILE A 107 11.41 4.83 -1.32
CA ILE A 107 11.11 6.09 -2.02
C ILE A 107 10.02 6.86 -1.26
N THR A 108 8.93 6.19 -0.89
CA THR A 108 7.85 6.79 -0.11
C THR A 108 8.34 7.26 1.25
N ALA A 109 9.14 6.46 1.97
CA ALA A 109 9.69 6.83 3.27
C ALA A 109 10.60 8.06 3.20
N ALA A 110 11.45 8.15 2.18
CA ALA A 110 12.30 9.33 1.97
C ALA A 110 11.48 10.57 1.63
N ALA A 111 10.50 10.46 0.73
CA ALA A 111 9.60 11.56 0.37
C ALA A 111 8.79 12.03 1.59
N PHE A 112 8.16 11.09 2.28
CA PHE A 112 7.36 11.34 3.49
C PHE A 112 8.21 12.03 4.57
N GLY A 113 9.38 11.47 4.89
CA GLY A 113 10.28 12.05 5.88
C GLY A 113 10.73 13.47 5.52
N GLY A 114 11.06 13.72 4.24
CA GLY A 114 11.44 15.06 3.76
C GLY A 114 10.29 16.06 3.85
N LEU A 115 9.08 15.67 3.46
CA LEU A 115 7.88 16.50 3.51
C LEU A 115 7.45 16.78 4.96
N SER A 116 7.48 15.78 5.83
CA SER A 116 7.22 15.96 7.26
C SER A 116 8.26 16.88 7.91
N LEU A 117 9.55 16.72 7.58
CA LEU A 117 10.58 17.64 8.08
C LEU A 117 10.31 19.08 7.64
N TYR A 118 9.93 19.27 6.36
CA TYR A 118 9.52 20.59 5.87
C TYR A 118 8.29 21.12 6.62
N GLY A 119 7.22 20.34 6.75
CA GLY A 119 6.00 20.72 7.47
C GLY A 119 6.26 21.09 8.93
N TYR A 120 7.16 20.35 9.60
CA TYR A 120 7.54 20.62 10.98
C TYR A 120 8.31 21.94 11.12
N THR A 121 9.28 22.18 10.23
CA THR A 121 10.24 23.30 10.34
C THR A 121 9.81 24.58 9.64
N THR A 122 8.91 24.52 8.67
CA THR A 122 8.49 25.69 7.91
C THR A 122 7.67 26.66 8.77
N GLY A 123 7.96 27.95 8.63
CA GLY A 123 7.21 29.04 9.25
C GLY A 123 6.09 29.61 8.37
N ARG A 124 5.88 29.06 7.17
CA ARG A 124 4.76 29.45 6.30
C ARG A 124 3.49 28.75 6.76
N ASP A 125 2.39 29.47 6.86
CA ASP A 125 1.07 28.88 7.12
C ASP A 125 0.60 28.06 5.92
N LEU A 126 0.41 26.76 6.11
CA LEU A 126 -0.05 25.80 5.10
C LEU A 126 -1.57 25.57 5.16
N SER A 127 -2.32 26.20 6.06
CA SER A 127 -3.74 25.90 6.33
C SER A 127 -4.64 26.04 5.11
N ALA A 128 -4.47 27.11 4.32
CA ALA A 128 -5.24 27.33 3.10
C ALA A 128 -4.90 26.28 2.02
N PHE A 129 -3.63 25.92 1.90
CA PHE A 129 -3.17 24.90 0.96
C PHE A 129 -3.70 23.51 1.36
N GLY A 130 -3.58 23.15 2.64
CA GLY A 130 -4.12 21.90 3.18
C GLY A 130 -5.63 21.77 2.97
N SER A 131 -6.39 22.83 3.26
CA SER A 131 -7.84 22.85 3.04
C SER A 131 -8.21 22.60 1.59
N PHE A 132 -7.47 23.17 0.64
CA PHE A 132 -7.65 22.91 -0.79
C PHE A 132 -7.33 21.46 -1.17
N LEU A 133 -6.26 20.88 -0.61
CA LEU A 133 -5.89 19.49 -0.87
C LEU A 133 -6.91 18.48 -0.30
N VAL A 134 -7.51 18.77 0.86
CA VAL A 134 -8.63 17.98 1.40
C VAL A 134 -9.82 17.96 0.43
N MET A 135 -10.12 19.08 -0.23
CA MET A 135 -11.12 19.09 -1.33
C MET A 135 -10.67 18.22 -2.50
N GLY A 136 -9.37 18.22 -2.81
CA GLY A 136 -8.76 17.33 -3.80
C GLY A 136 -8.95 15.85 -3.48
N VAL A 137 -8.86 15.44 -2.21
CA VAL A 137 -9.13 14.05 -1.78
C VAL A 137 -10.57 13.65 -2.07
N TRP A 138 -11.54 14.53 -1.83
CA TRP A 138 -12.93 14.28 -2.26
C TRP A 138 -13.06 14.09 -3.77
N GLY A 139 -12.33 14.89 -4.55
CA GLY A 139 -12.21 14.72 -6.00
C GLY A 139 -11.64 13.35 -6.39
N LEU A 140 -10.58 12.90 -5.73
CA LEU A 140 -9.99 11.57 -5.95
C LEU A 140 -10.98 10.45 -5.64
N ILE A 141 -11.74 10.56 -4.54
CA ILE A 141 -12.74 9.56 -4.16
C ILE A 141 -13.83 9.48 -5.22
N ILE A 142 -14.40 10.62 -5.62
CA ILE A 142 -15.48 10.67 -6.62
C ILE A 142 -14.99 10.13 -7.96
N ALA A 143 -13.82 10.57 -8.43
CA ALA A 143 -13.26 10.12 -9.69
C ALA A 143 -12.87 8.63 -9.65
N GLY A 144 -12.40 8.12 -8.50
CA GLY A 144 -12.20 6.69 -8.25
C GLY A 144 -13.49 5.88 -8.35
N LEU A 145 -14.59 6.37 -7.76
CA LEU A 145 -15.91 5.74 -7.88
C LEU A 145 -16.41 5.74 -9.33
N VAL A 146 -16.21 6.83 -10.07
CA VAL A 146 -16.53 6.87 -11.51
C VAL A 146 -15.69 5.85 -12.29
N ASN A 147 -14.40 5.73 -11.95
CA ASN A 147 -13.50 4.79 -12.62
C ASN A 147 -13.85 3.31 -12.36
N LEU A 148 -14.59 2.99 -11.29
CA LEU A 148 -15.11 1.62 -11.10
C LEU A 148 -16.05 1.20 -12.23
N PHE A 149 -16.83 2.14 -12.79
CA PHE A 149 -17.76 1.88 -13.89
C PHE A 149 -17.08 2.03 -15.26
N LEU A 150 -16.19 3.01 -15.42
CA LEU A 150 -15.48 3.23 -16.68
C LEU A 150 -14.36 2.22 -16.94
N GLN A 151 -13.76 1.68 -15.88
CA GLN A 151 -12.61 0.77 -15.94
C GLN A 151 -11.45 1.33 -16.80
N SER A 152 -11.24 2.64 -16.76
CA SER A 152 -10.26 3.33 -17.60
C SER A 152 -8.86 3.26 -16.99
N THR A 153 -7.93 2.65 -17.73
CA THR A 153 -6.51 2.57 -17.35
C THR A 153 -5.85 3.95 -17.34
N GLY A 154 -6.20 4.82 -18.29
CA GLY A 154 -5.70 6.20 -18.35
C GLY A 154 -6.18 7.05 -17.17
N LEU A 155 -7.46 6.91 -16.78
CA LEU A 155 -7.98 7.58 -15.59
C LEU A 155 -7.31 7.04 -14.32
N GLN A 156 -7.13 5.72 -14.21
CA GLN A 156 -6.44 5.12 -13.06
C GLN A 156 -4.99 5.64 -12.91
N PHE A 157 -4.28 5.80 -14.02
CA PHE A 157 -2.94 6.38 -14.04
C PHE A 157 -2.96 7.84 -13.57
N ALA A 158 -3.88 8.66 -14.08
CA ALA A 158 -4.04 10.05 -13.65
C ALA A 158 -4.39 10.18 -12.16
N LEU A 159 -5.30 9.33 -11.66
CA LEU A 159 -5.66 9.27 -10.24
C LEU A 159 -4.45 8.98 -9.36
N SER A 160 -3.57 8.09 -9.81
CA SER A 160 -2.37 7.72 -9.05
C SER A 160 -1.39 8.89 -8.98
N ILE A 161 -1.17 9.63 -10.07
CA ILE A 161 -0.33 10.84 -10.06
C ILE A 161 -0.91 11.91 -9.13
N LEU A 162 -2.21 12.21 -9.28
CA LEU A 162 -2.87 13.22 -8.46
C LEU A 162 -2.85 12.86 -6.98
N SER A 163 -3.05 11.59 -6.66
CA SER A 163 -2.95 11.05 -5.31
C SER A 163 -1.56 11.30 -4.71
N VAL A 164 -0.48 11.00 -5.43
CA VAL A 164 0.89 11.29 -4.95
C VAL A 164 1.07 12.78 -4.64
N LEU A 165 0.64 13.67 -5.54
CA LEU A 165 0.80 15.12 -5.34
C LEU A 165 -0.03 15.63 -4.16
N ILE A 166 -1.27 15.16 -4.04
CA ILE A 166 -2.20 15.55 -2.97
C ILE A 166 -1.67 15.06 -1.62
N PHE A 167 -1.35 13.77 -1.49
CA PHE A 167 -0.85 13.22 -0.22
C PHE A 167 0.55 13.72 0.13
N ALA A 168 1.39 14.08 -0.84
CA ALA A 168 2.65 14.76 -0.56
C ALA A 168 2.42 16.14 0.07
N GLY A 169 1.49 16.93 -0.48
CA GLY A 169 1.13 18.23 0.08
C GLY A 169 0.43 18.13 1.44
N LEU A 170 -0.47 17.16 1.60
CA LEU A 170 -1.14 16.86 2.87
C LEU A 170 -0.13 16.43 3.93
N THR A 171 0.82 15.55 3.63
CA THR A 171 1.88 15.15 4.58
C THR A 171 2.58 16.37 5.20
N ALA A 172 2.92 17.38 4.40
CA ALA A 172 3.55 18.60 4.91
C ALA A 172 2.58 19.43 5.78
N TRP A 173 1.34 19.61 5.33
CA TRP A 173 0.31 20.34 6.07
C TRP A 173 -0.09 19.63 7.37
N ASP A 174 -0.36 18.33 7.32
CA ASP A 174 -0.72 17.51 8.46
C ASP A 174 0.41 17.47 9.49
N THR A 175 1.68 17.41 9.06
CA THR A 175 2.80 17.52 10.01
C THR A 175 2.83 18.88 10.70
N GLN A 176 2.56 19.97 9.98
CA GLN A 176 2.46 21.31 10.57
C GLN A 176 1.28 21.42 11.54
N MET A 177 0.09 20.98 11.14
CA MET A 177 -1.12 20.95 11.97
C MET A 177 -0.87 20.14 13.24
N ILE A 178 -0.25 18.96 13.12
CA ILE A 178 0.09 18.12 14.26
C ILE A 178 1.03 18.87 15.19
N ARG A 179 2.14 19.44 14.69
CA ARG A 179 3.06 20.25 15.50
C ARG A 179 2.31 21.34 16.29
N GLU A 180 1.39 22.05 15.65
CA GLU A 180 0.61 23.13 16.28
C GLU A 180 -0.33 22.62 17.37
N MET A 181 -1.01 21.49 17.16
CA MET A 181 -1.89 20.86 18.16
C MET A 181 -1.16 20.51 19.48
N TYR A 182 0.14 20.23 19.43
CA TYR A 182 0.95 19.91 20.62
C TYR A 182 1.42 21.13 21.41
N PHE A 183 1.35 22.34 20.83
CA PHE A 183 1.67 23.57 21.56
C PHE A 183 0.50 24.07 22.43
N GLU A 184 -0.67 23.47 22.30
CA GLU A 184 -1.82 23.75 23.18
C GLU A 184 -1.62 23.12 24.56
N SER A 185 -1.90 23.90 25.62
CA SER A 185 -1.78 23.45 27.01
C SER A 185 -2.95 22.55 27.40
N ASP A 186 -2.85 21.27 27.04
CA ASP A 186 -3.87 20.27 27.30
C ASP A 186 -3.64 19.46 28.57
N GLY A 187 -4.73 18.93 29.13
CA GLY A 187 -4.66 17.84 30.11
C GLY A 187 -4.08 16.55 29.50
N TYR A 188 -3.49 15.70 30.34
CA TYR A 188 -2.80 14.47 29.93
C TYR A 188 -3.60 13.58 28.95
N GLU A 189 -4.89 13.37 29.23
CA GLU A 189 -5.78 12.54 28.40
C GLU A 189 -5.96 13.13 26.98
N ALA A 190 -6.11 14.45 26.88
CA ALA A 190 -6.30 15.13 25.60
C ALA A 190 -5.02 15.09 24.76
N ALA A 191 -3.86 15.31 25.37
CA ALA A 191 -2.56 15.20 24.71
C ALA A 191 -2.29 13.80 24.16
N GLN A 192 -2.62 12.74 24.91
CA GLN A 192 -2.50 11.36 24.44
C GLN A 192 -3.43 11.08 23.25
N LYS A 193 -4.68 11.58 23.29
CA LYS A 193 -5.63 11.41 22.18
C LYS A 193 -5.17 12.14 20.91
N LYS A 194 -4.66 13.38 21.03
CA LYS A 194 -4.06 14.13 19.93
C LYS A 194 -2.87 13.40 19.31
N SER A 195 -2.07 12.73 20.14
CA SER A 195 -0.95 11.92 19.66
C SER A 195 -1.39 10.76 18.78
N VAL A 196 -2.45 10.05 19.19
CA VAL A 196 -3.04 8.97 18.40
C VAL A 196 -3.64 9.50 17.10
N PHE A 197 -4.35 10.63 17.16
CA PHE A 197 -4.91 11.27 15.96
C PHE A 197 -3.81 11.65 14.97
N GLY A 198 -2.74 12.32 15.43
CA GLY A 198 -1.62 12.68 14.57
C GLY A 198 -0.93 11.47 13.95
N ALA A 199 -0.74 10.39 14.72
CA ALA A 199 -0.18 9.15 14.20
C ALA A 199 -1.08 8.50 13.13
N LEU A 200 -2.41 8.51 13.32
CA LEU A 200 -3.36 8.00 12.33
C LEU A 200 -3.33 8.82 11.04
N THR A 201 -3.35 10.14 11.13
CA THR A 201 -3.32 11.04 9.97
C THR A 201 -2.07 10.77 9.12
N LEU A 202 -0.89 10.84 9.74
CA LEU A 202 0.38 10.59 9.07
C LEU A 202 0.50 9.16 8.51
N TYR A 203 -0.08 8.17 9.20
CA TYR A 203 -0.16 6.80 8.70
C TYR A 203 -1.00 6.70 7.42
N LEU A 204 -2.15 7.38 7.36
CA LEU A 204 -3.01 7.39 6.18
C LEU A 204 -2.31 8.06 4.99
N ASP A 205 -1.65 9.19 5.20
CA ASP A 205 -0.89 9.88 4.14
C ASP A 205 0.21 9.00 3.57
N PHE A 206 0.98 8.35 4.45
CA PHE A 206 2.03 7.42 4.04
C PHE A 206 1.48 6.28 3.19
N ILE A 207 0.41 5.61 3.65
CA ILE A 207 -0.15 4.45 2.96
C ILE A 207 -0.75 4.84 1.61
N ASN A 208 -1.47 5.96 1.52
CA ASN A 208 -2.05 6.41 0.26
C ASN A 208 -0.98 6.82 -0.75
N MET A 209 0.07 7.53 -0.30
CA MET A 209 1.21 7.86 -1.15
C MET A 209 1.95 6.61 -1.61
N PHE A 210 2.19 5.66 -0.70
CA PHE A 210 2.84 4.38 -1.00
C PHE A 210 2.07 3.59 -2.06
N GLN A 211 0.76 3.39 -1.90
CA GLN A 211 -0.06 2.66 -2.86
C GLN A 211 -0.07 3.32 -4.23
N SER A 212 -0.13 4.65 -4.27
CA SER A 212 -0.16 5.42 -5.52
C SER A 212 1.18 5.34 -6.25
N LEU A 213 2.30 5.45 -5.52
CA LEU A 213 3.64 5.25 -6.07
C LEU A 213 3.86 3.81 -6.53
N LEU A 214 3.33 2.83 -5.81
CA LEU A 214 3.45 1.41 -6.17
C LEU A 214 2.67 1.13 -7.46
N PHE A 215 1.50 1.74 -7.64
CA PHE A 215 0.76 1.63 -8.89
C PHE A 215 1.49 2.27 -10.09
N LEU A 216 2.19 3.39 -9.86
CA LEU A 216 2.91 4.11 -10.92
C LEU A 216 4.23 3.46 -11.32
N PHE A 217 4.99 2.97 -10.34
CA PHE A 217 6.38 2.57 -10.53
C PHE A 217 6.62 1.09 -10.25
N GLY A 218 5.59 0.36 -9.84
CA GLY A 218 5.74 -1.01 -9.41
C GLY A 218 5.72 -2.01 -10.55
N ASP A 219 6.72 -2.89 -10.59
CA ASP A 219 6.74 -4.04 -11.48
C ASP A 219 5.82 -5.15 -10.96
N ARG A 220 4.99 -5.71 -11.84
CA ARG A 220 4.02 -6.76 -11.52
C ARG A 220 4.64 -8.16 -11.60
N ASN A 221 4.11 -9.09 -10.80
CA ASN A 221 4.42 -10.52 -10.94
C ASN A 221 3.59 -11.07 -12.12
N ASP A 222 4.20 -11.14 -13.30
CA ASP A 222 3.62 -11.78 -14.48
C ASP A 222 3.92 -13.30 -14.51
#